data_AF-A0A833YX51-F1
#
_entry.id   AF-A0A833YX51-F1
#
_cell.length_a   1.000
_cell.length_b   1.000
_cell.length_c   1.000
_cell.angle_alpha   90.00
_cell.angle_beta   90.00
_cell.angle_gamma   90.00
#
_symmetry.space_group_name_H-M   'P 1'
#
loop_
_entity.id
_entity.type
_entity.pdbx_description
1 polymer ?
#
loop_
_entity_poly.entity_id
_entity_poly.type
_entity_poly.pdbx_seq_one_letter_code
_entity_poly.pdbx_strand_id
1 'polypeptide(L)'
;MWYLAKLIQGMSIDQALAQLEFSDKKGAQIIKEVLLEAQEMAVRDHNVEFRSNLYIAESTSGRGQYLKRIRYHGRGYFGIMEKVYCHYFVKLVEGPPPPREAPKTAVAHAQEYVQELRNRTIIHTL
;
A
#
# COMPACT_ATOMS: atom_id res chain seq x y z
N MET A 1 -8.65 5.77 -1.13
CA MET A 1 -8.15 4.39 -1.26
C MET A 1 -6.75 4.21 -0.67
N TRP A 2 -5.79 5.10 -0.95
CA TRP A 2 -4.42 4.99 -0.44
C TRP A 2 -4.26 4.65 1.05
N TYR A 3 -5.02 5.30 1.96
CA TYR A 3 -4.94 5.00 3.40
C TYR A 3 -5.30 3.54 3.75
N LEU A 4 -6.30 2.97 3.08
CA LEU A 4 -6.66 1.56 3.26
C LEU A 4 -5.61 0.65 2.64
N ALA A 5 -5.10 1.02 1.46
CA ALA A 5 -4.04 0.28 0.79
C ALA A 5 -2.77 0.20 1.66
N LYS A 6 -2.39 1.32 2.29
CA LYS A 6 -1.24 1.38 3.19
C LYS A 6 -1.45 0.65 4.50
N LEU A 7 -2.68 0.64 5.03
CA LEU A 7 -3.04 -0.08 6.24
C LEU A 7 -2.76 -1.59 6.11
N ILE A 8 -3.16 -2.19 4.99
CA ILE A 8 -3.03 -3.64 4.75
C ILE A 8 -1.68 -4.05 4.15
N GLN A 9 -0.86 -3.09 3.73
CA GLN A 9 0.44 -3.39 3.13
C GLN A 9 1.37 -4.03 4.16
N GLY A 10 1.93 -5.20 3.82
CA GLY A 10 2.81 -5.97 4.71
C GLY A 10 2.09 -6.88 5.70
N MET A 11 0.76 -6.89 5.73
CA MET A 11 -0.02 -7.85 6.51
C MET A 11 -0.16 -9.19 5.77
N SER A 12 -0.45 -10.26 6.52
CA SER A 12 -0.95 -11.50 5.92
C SER A 12 -2.35 -11.29 5.36
N ILE A 13 -2.74 -12.14 4.41
CA ILE A 13 -4.06 -12.02 3.76
C ILE A 13 -5.22 -12.16 4.76
N ASP A 14 -5.11 -13.10 5.70
CA ASP A 14 -6.16 -13.34 6.71
C ASP A 14 -6.30 -12.17 7.68
N GLN A 15 -5.16 -11.58 8.09
CA GLN A 15 -5.17 -10.38 8.92
C GLN A 15 -5.78 -9.20 8.18
N ALA A 16 -5.44 -9.00 6.90
CA ALA A 16 -6.00 -7.93 6.09
C ALA A 16 -7.51 -8.07 5.91
N LEU A 17 -8.01 -9.29 5.63
CA LEU A 17 -9.44 -9.56 5.50
C LEU A 17 -10.20 -9.26 6.81
N ALA A 18 -9.66 -9.68 7.96
CA ALA A 18 -10.24 -9.38 9.26
C ALA A 18 -10.29 -7.87 9.54
N GLN A 19 -9.23 -7.11 9.22
CA GLN A 19 -9.21 -5.66 9.39
C GLN A 19 -10.22 -4.94 8.48
N LEU A 20 -10.37 -5.41 7.23
CA LEU A 20 -11.29 -4.83 6.26
C LEU A 20 -12.75 -5.14 6.59
N GLU A 21 -13.03 -6.30 7.19
CA GLU A 21 -14.38 -6.71 7.59
C GLU A 21 -15.02 -5.77 8.61
N PHE A 22 -14.23 -5.29 9.58
CA PHE A 22 -14.71 -4.37 10.61
C PHE A 22 -14.46 -2.89 10.29
N SER A 23 -14.06 -2.57 9.06
CA SER A 23 -13.84 -1.18 8.66
C SER A 23 -15.12 -0.56 8.06
N ASP A 24 -15.62 0.51 8.68
CA ASP A 24 -16.84 1.23 8.23
C ASP A 24 -16.66 1.99 6.90
N LYS A 25 -15.47 1.94 6.29
CA LYS A 25 -15.17 2.68 5.07
C LYS A 25 -15.73 1.94 3.86
N LYS A 26 -16.43 2.64 2.97
CA LYS A 26 -16.89 2.10 1.67
C LYS A 26 -15.81 1.33 0.89
N GLY A 27 -14.59 1.87 0.88
CA GLY A 27 -13.47 1.24 0.17
C GLY A 27 -13.03 -0.10 0.74
N ALA A 28 -13.36 -0.40 2.00
CA ALA A 28 -12.96 -1.65 2.64
C ALA A 28 -13.67 -2.86 2.05
N GLN A 29 -14.99 -2.73 1.78
CA GLN A 29 -15.78 -3.77 1.11
C GLN A 29 -15.21 -4.10 -0.28
N ILE A 30 -14.90 -3.06 -1.07
CA ILE A 30 -14.33 -3.22 -2.42
C ILE A 30 -12.97 -3.93 -2.36
N ILE A 31 -12.09 -3.53 -1.43
CA ILE A 31 -10.77 -4.18 -1.29
C ILE A 31 -10.92 -5.62 -0.81
N LYS A 32 -11.84 -5.91 0.10
CA LYS A 32 -12.14 -7.27 0.57
C LYS A 32 -12.53 -8.18 -0.60
N GLU A 33 -13.42 -7.71 -1.47
CA GLU A 33 -13.83 -8.44 -2.68
C GLU A 33 -12.63 -8.71 -3.59
N VAL A 34 -11.81 -7.69 -3.89
CA VAL A 34 -10.62 -7.84 -4.74
C VAL A 34 -9.60 -8.82 -4.14
N LEU A 35 -9.40 -8.81 -2.81
CA LEU A 35 -8.49 -9.74 -2.15
C LEU A 35 -8.99 -11.19 -2.21
N LEU A 36 -10.29 -11.40 -2.04
CA LEU A 36 -10.89 -12.73 -2.15
C LEU A 36 -10.78 -13.28 -3.58
N GLU A 37 -11.08 -12.45 -4.59
CA GLU A 37 -10.92 -12.81 -6.00
C GLU A 37 -9.45 -13.12 -6.33
N ALA A 38 -8.51 -12.26 -5.92
CA ALA A 38 -7.08 -12.49 -6.12
C ALA A 38 -6.58 -13.76 -5.44
N GLN A 39 -7.11 -14.08 -4.25
CA GLN A 39 -6.80 -15.31 -3.53
C GLN A 39 -7.34 -16.55 -4.26
N GLU A 40 -8.56 -16.49 -4.80
CA GLU A 40 -9.11 -17.57 -5.63
C GLU A 40 -8.30 -17.77 -6.92
N MET A 41 -7.94 -16.69 -7.61
CA MET A 41 -7.08 -16.75 -8.80
C MET A 41 -5.70 -17.34 -8.48
N ALA A 42 -5.12 -16.99 -7.33
CA ALA A 42 -3.83 -17.54 -6.90
C ALA A 42 -3.86 -19.07 -6.76
N VAL A 43 -4.92 -19.60 -6.16
CA VAL A 43 -5.09 -21.06 -5.99
C VAL A 43 -5.41 -21.74 -7.31
N ARG A 44 -6.31 -21.14 -8.12
CA ARG A 44 -6.86 -21.78 -9.32
C ARG A 44 -5.91 -21.73 -10.51
N ASP A 45 -5.27 -20.58 -10.73
CA ASP A 45 -4.51 -20.29 -11.95
C ASP A 45 -2.99 -20.22 -11.70
N HIS A 46 -2.57 -19.84 -10.49
CA HIS A 46 -1.15 -19.66 -10.13
C HIS A 46 -0.55 -20.81 -9.29
N ASN A 47 -1.27 -21.93 -9.14
CA ASN A 47 -0.81 -23.15 -8.46
C ASN A 47 -0.34 -22.93 -7.00
N VAL A 48 -0.98 -22.01 -6.27
CA VAL A 48 -0.73 -21.83 -4.84
C VAL A 48 -1.51 -22.88 -4.03
N GLU A 49 -0.80 -23.73 -3.28
CA GLU A 49 -1.42 -24.79 -2.45
C GLU A 49 -2.15 -24.22 -1.23
N PHE A 50 -1.51 -23.30 -0.50
CA PHE A 50 -2.01 -22.78 0.76
C PHE A 50 -2.59 -21.38 0.61
N ARG A 51 -3.92 -21.30 0.72
CA ARG A 51 -4.68 -20.05 0.61
C ARG A 51 -4.27 -18.97 1.64
N SER A 52 -3.88 -19.39 2.84
CA SER A 52 -3.43 -18.52 3.93
C SER A 52 -1.95 -18.13 3.84
N ASN A 53 -1.14 -18.83 3.05
CA ASN A 53 0.30 -18.58 2.91
C ASN A 53 0.58 -17.48 1.87
N LEU A 54 -0.15 -16.37 1.98
CA LEU A 54 -0.07 -15.22 1.11
C LEU A 54 0.02 -13.95 1.97
N TYR A 55 0.88 -13.03 1.56
CA TYR A 55 0.96 -11.71 2.16
C TYR A 55 0.90 -10.61 1.10
N ILE A 56 0.49 -9.43 1.52
CA ILE A 56 0.33 -8.28 0.65
C ILE A 56 1.67 -7.56 0.54
N ALA A 57 2.39 -7.76 -0.55
CA ALA A 57 3.69 -7.10 -0.79
C ALA A 57 3.50 -5.64 -1.22
N GLU A 58 2.65 -5.41 -2.21
CA GLU A 58 2.36 -4.09 -2.76
C GLU A 58 0.85 -3.87 -2.81
N SER A 59 0.43 -2.68 -2.39
CA SER A 59 -0.98 -2.28 -2.35
C SER A 59 -1.01 -0.78 -2.62
N THR A 60 -1.53 -0.40 -3.79
CA THR A 60 -1.50 0.99 -4.24
C THR A 60 -2.85 1.40 -4.82
N SER A 61 -3.07 2.71 -4.92
CA SER A 61 -4.26 3.25 -5.58
C SER A 61 -3.88 4.35 -6.54
N GLY A 62 -4.43 4.30 -7.74
CA GLY A 62 -4.20 5.28 -8.81
C GLY A 62 -5.42 6.13 -9.10
N ARG A 63 -5.19 7.32 -9.68
CA ARG A 63 -6.23 8.18 -10.25
C ARG A 63 -6.83 7.53 -11.49
N GLY A 64 -8.16 7.43 -11.57
CA GLY A 64 -8.88 7.02 -12.79
C GLY A 64 -9.19 8.21 -13.70
N GLN A 65 -9.92 7.97 -14.79
CA GLN A 65 -10.38 9.04 -15.67
C GLN A 65 -11.45 9.89 -14.98
N TYR A 66 -11.24 11.21 -14.86
CA TYR A 66 -12.19 12.10 -14.17
C TYR A 66 -13.09 12.78 -15.17
N LEU A 67 -14.37 12.88 -14.84
CA LEU A 67 -15.35 13.58 -15.65
C LEU A 67 -15.62 14.95 -15.04
N LYS A 68 -15.62 16.00 -15.85
CA LYS A 68 -15.96 17.35 -15.40
C LYS A 68 -17.48 17.56 -15.37
N ARG A 69 -17.96 18.29 -14.38
CA ARG A 69 -19.35 18.70 -14.15
C ARG A 69 -19.35 20.14 -13.65
N ILE A 70 -20.49 20.80 -13.74
CA ILE A 70 -20.65 22.18 -13.27
C ILE A 70 -21.25 22.14 -11.86
N ARG A 71 -20.65 22.87 -10.92
CA ARG A 71 -21.23 23.18 -9.60
C ARG A 71 -21.70 24.62 -9.63
N TYR A 72 -23.00 24.83 -9.57
CA TYR A 72 -23.58 26.18 -9.54
C TYR A 72 -23.34 26.83 -8.18
N HIS A 73 -23.02 28.13 -8.21
CA HIS A 73 -22.86 28.98 -7.03
C HIS A 73 -23.78 30.21 -7.13
N GLY A 74 -23.87 30.97 -6.04
CA GLY A 74 -24.65 32.22 -6.03
C GLY A 74 -24.03 33.30 -6.93
N ARG A 75 -24.80 34.36 -7.19
CA ARG A 75 -24.38 35.55 -7.96
C ARG A 75 -23.91 35.25 -9.40
N GLY A 76 -24.44 34.20 -10.03
CA GLY A 76 -24.10 33.83 -11.42
C GLY A 76 -22.75 33.13 -11.59
N TYR A 77 -22.08 32.73 -10.50
CA TYR A 77 -20.81 31.99 -10.58
C TYR A 77 -21.03 30.48 -10.71
N PHE A 78 -20.04 29.79 -11.28
CA PHE A 78 -19.97 28.33 -11.27
C PHE A 78 -18.53 27.84 -11.14
N GLY A 79 -18.37 26.67 -10.54
CA GLY A 79 -17.10 25.95 -10.42
C GLY A 79 -17.11 24.67 -11.26
N ILE A 80 -15.93 24.21 -11.67
CA ILE A 80 -15.78 22.91 -12.32
C ILE A 80 -15.61 21.85 -11.22
N MET A 81 -16.62 21.00 -11.05
CA MET A 81 -16.57 19.83 -10.19
C MET A 81 -16.04 18.63 -10.99
N GLU A 82 -15.14 17.86 -10.41
CA GLU A 82 -14.67 16.61 -11.01
C GLU A 82 -15.38 15.41 -10.34
N LYS A 83 -15.97 14.53 -11.16
CA LYS A 83 -16.37 13.19 -10.71
C LYS A 83 -15.10 12.35 -10.63
N VAL A 84 -14.66 12.12 -9.40
CA VAL A 84 -13.42 11.43 -9.05
C VAL A 84 -13.59 9.92 -9.16
N TYR A 85 -12.72 9.27 -9.91
CA TYR A 85 -12.62 7.81 -10.02
C TYR A 85 -11.24 7.33 -9.55
N CYS A 86 -11.11 6.08 -9.12
CA CYS A 86 -9.80 5.56 -8.75
C CYS A 86 -9.71 4.07 -9.04
N HIS A 87 -8.49 3.59 -9.21
CA HIS A 87 -8.16 2.18 -9.36
C HIS A 87 -7.42 1.71 -8.12
N TYR A 88 -7.60 0.43 -7.78
CA TYR A 88 -6.87 -0.23 -6.71
C TYR A 88 -6.07 -1.38 -7.31
N PHE A 89 -4.81 -1.51 -6.90
CA PHE A 89 -3.88 -2.53 -7.37
C PHE A 89 -3.29 -3.25 -6.16
N VAL A 90 -3.17 -4.56 -6.27
CA VAL A 90 -2.60 -5.42 -5.23
C VAL A 90 -1.66 -6.44 -5.84
N LYS A 91 -0.59 -6.76 -5.12
CA LYS A 91 0.35 -7.83 -5.43
C LYS A 91 0.46 -8.75 -4.21
N LEU A 92 -0.03 -9.97 -4.37
CA LEU A 92 0.14 -11.03 -3.39
C LEU A 92 1.42 -11.79 -3.68
N VAL A 93 2.16 -12.13 -2.63
CA VAL A 93 3.37 -12.95 -2.72
C VAL A 93 3.20 -14.14 -1.79
N GLU A 94 3.63 -15.31 -2.26
CA GLU A 94 3.60 -16.55 -1.49
C GLU A 94 4.65 -16.53 -0.38
N GLY A 95 4.24 -17.03 0.79
CA GLY A 95 5.07 -17.13 1.98
C GLY A 95 4.52 -16.36 3.17
N PRO A 96 5.20 -16.49 4.33
CA PRO A 96 4.87 -15.70 5.50
C PRO A 96 5.22 -14.21 5.26
N PRO A 97 4.49 -13.28 5.89
CA PRO A 97 4.82 -11.86 5.79
C PRO A 97 6.23 -11.62 6.36
N PRO A 98 7.05 -10.78 5.69
CA PRO A 98 8.38 -10.47 6.17
C PRO A 98 8.29 -9.76 7.53
N PRO A 99 9.24 -10.02 8.45
CA PRO A 99 9.26 -9.34 9.72
C PRO A 99 9.47 -7.84 9.49
N ARG A 100 8.79 -7.02 10.29
CA ARG A 100 9.00 -5.58 10.27
C ARG A 100 10.45 -5.27 10.65
N GLU A 101 11.11 -4.42 9.87
CA GLU A 101 12.44 -3.94 10.20
C GLU A 101 12.44 -3.30 11.59
N ALA A 102 13.31 -3.82 12.46
CA ALA A 102 13.46 -3.30 13.80
C ALA A 102 14.03 -1.87 13.74
N PRO A 103 13.60 -0.96 14.63
CA PRO A 103 14.21 0.35 14.71
C PRO A 103 15.71 0.20 15.01
N LYS A 104 16.53 1.03 14.36
CA LYS A 104 17.98 1.04 14.58
C LYS A 104 18.28 1.32 16.05
N THR A 105 19.23 0.56 16.60
CA THR A 105 19.68 0.75 17.99
C THR A 105 20.70 1.88 18.07
N ALA A 106 20.90 2.42 19.27
CA ALA A 106 21.94 3.44 19.51
C ALA A 106 23.35 2.95 19.09
N VAL A 107 23.62 1.65 19.24
CA VAL A 107 24.87 1.03 18.79
C VAL A 107 25.00 1.06 17.28
N ALA A 108 23.93 0.74 16.54
CA ALA A 108 23.91 0.83 15.08
C ALA A 108 24.15 2.27 14.61
N HIS A 109 23.51 3.25 15.26
CA HIS A 109 23.75 4.66 14.97
C HIS A 109 25.20 5.09 15.25
N ALA A 110 25.81 4.64 16.36
CA ALA A 110 27.19 4.93 16.67
C ALA A 110 28.16 4.30 15.65
N GLN A 111 27.87 3.07 15.20
CA GLN A 111 28.66 2.39 14.16
C GLN A 111 28.56 3.13 12.82
N GLU A 112 27.35 3.53 12.41
CA GLU A 112 27.13 4.34 11.20
C GLU A 112 27.92 5.65 11.25
N TYR A 113 27.85 6.37 12.37
CA TYR A 113 28.60 7.60 12.57
C TYR A 113 30.12 7.39 12.49
N VAL A 114 30.65 6.34 13.12
CA VAL A 114 32.07 5.99 13.04
C VAL A 114 32.47 5.59 11.61
N GLN A 115 31.59 4.89 10.89
CA GLN A 115 31.80 4.51 9.50
C GLN A 115 31.90 5.75 8.59
N GLU A 116 30.99 6.72 8.76
CA GLU A 116 31.02 8.00 8.04
C GLU A 116 32.32 8.76 8.29
N LEU A 117 32.76 8.83 9.56
CA LEU A 117 34.03 9.46 9.93
C LEU A 117 35.26 8.74 9.35
N ARG A 118 35.19 7.43 9.12
CA ARG A 118 36.27 6.65 8.49
C ARG A 118 36.30 6.78 6.98
N ASN A 119 35.13 6.92 6.35
CA ASN A 119 34.99 7.03 4.91
C ASN A 119 35.38 8.42 4.36
N ARG A 120 35.64 9.41 5.23
CA ARG A 120 36.07 10.74 4.80
C ARG A 120 37.44 10.68 4.12
N THR A 121 37.53 11.24 2.93
CA THR A 121 38.78 11.42 2.18
C THR A 121 39.17 12.89 2.17
N ILE A 122 40.44 13.18 1.86
CA ILE A 122 40.90 14.56 1.72
C ILE A 122 40.24 15.15 0.48
N ILE A 123 39.46 16.22 0.66
CA ILE A 123 38.77 16.90 -0.43
C ILE A 123 39.76 17.88 -1.06
N HIS A 124 39.79 17.94 -2.40
CA HIS A 124 40.66 18.83 -3.21
C HIS A 124 42.15 18.49 -3.22
N THR A 125 42.54 17.24 -2.94
CA THR A 125 43.92 16.77 -3.18
C THR A 125 43.89 15.38 -3.83
N LEU A 126 44.98 15.01 -4.51
CA LEU A 126 45.23 13.63 -4.95
C LEU A 126 45.52 12.73 -3.74
#